data_AF-A0A6A5ASV0-F1
#
_entry.id   AF-A0A6A5ASV0-F1
#
_cell.length_a   1.000
_cell.length_b   1.000
_cell.length_c   1.000
_cell.angle_alpha   90.00
_cell.angle_beta   90.00
_cell.angle_gamma   90.00
#
_symmetry.space_group_name_H-M   'P 1'
#
loop_
_entity.id
_entity.type
_entity.pdbx_description
1 polymer ?
#
loop_
_entity_poly.entity_id
_entity_poly.type
_entity_poly.pdbx_seq_one_letter_code
_entity_poly.pdbx_strand_id
1 'polypeptide(L)'
;CFTTLYNNETEYVSKYMKEHPGFYTTGDAGFIDPDNYVFVCTVTVETYDIINVAGHRLSTGAIEEVVQRDDNVAECAVVRPVSHVGSIV
;
A
#
# COMPACT_ATOMS: atom_id res chain seq x y z
N CYS A 1 -22.78 7.13 -5.50
CA CYS A 1 -22.86 6.86 -6.95
C CYS A 1 -21.52 7.27 -7.55
N PHE A 2 -20.65 6.31 -7.89
CA PHE A 2 -19.37 6.61 -8.54
C PHE A 2 -19.63 6.90 -10.03
N THR A 3 -19.39 8.13 -10.45
CA THR A 3 -19.93 8.63 -11.72
C THR A 3 -19.03 8.29 -12.91
N THR A 4 -17.74 8.61 -12.84
CA THR A 4 -16.65 8.22 -13.78
C THR A 4 -15.42 9.13 -13.50
N LEU A 5 -14.31 8.93 -14.20
CA LEU A 5 -13.23 9.92 -14.31
C LEU A 5 -13.54 10.92 -15.41
N TYR A 6 -13.22 12.20 -15.18
CA TYR A 6 -13.48 13.28 -16.14
C TYR A 6 -12.83 12.98 -17.50
N ASN A 7 -13.66 12.92 -18.55
CA ASN A 7 -13.27 12.63 -19.94
C ASN A 7 -12.44 11.33 -20.10
N ASN A 8 -12.55 10.37 -19.18
CA ASN A 8 -11.72 9.16 -19.20
C ASN A 8 -12.42 7.94 -18.58
N GLU A 9 -13.53 7.54 -19.20
CA GLU A 9 -14.32 6.38 -18.76
C GLU A 9 -13.55 5.05 -18.86
N THR A 10 -12.70 4.90 -19.89
CA THR A 10 -11.91 3.68 -20.10
C THR A 10 -10.95 3.42 -18.93
N GLU A 11 -10.29 4.47 -18.45
CA GLU A 11 -9.36 4.36 -17.32
C GLU A 11 -10.09 4.06 -16.01
N TYR A 12 -11.30 4.60 -15.83
CA TYR A 12 -12.13 4.29 -14.66
C TYR A 12 -12.44 2.79 -14.57
N VAL A 13 -12.88 2.19 -15.67
CA VAL A 13 -13.17 0.75 -15.72
C VAL A 13 -11.89 -0.06 -15.52
N SER A 14 -10.81 0.32 -16.21
CA SER A 14 -9.51 -0.35 -16.13
C SER A 14 -8.95 -0.38 -14.70
N LYS A 15 -8.96 0.76 -14.00
CA LYS A 15 -8.36 0.90 -12.68
C LYS A 15 -9.21 0.35 -11.55
N TYR A 16 -10.52 0.55 -11.59
CA TYR A 16 -11.36 0.34 -10.41
C TYR A 16 -12.32 -0.84 -10.50
N MET A 17 -12.62 -1.33 -11.71
CA MET A 17 -13.71 -2.31 -11.93
C MET A 17 -13.24 -3.61 -12.61
N LYS A 18 -12.11 -3.57 -13.33
CA LYS A 18 -11.63 -4.72 -14.11
C LYS A 18 -10.94 -5.77 -13.25
N GLU A 19 -10.25 -5.34 -12.19
CA GLU A 19 -9.43 -6.23 -11.37
C GLU A 19 -10.30 -7.21 -10.57
N HIS A 20 -11.40 -6.73 -9.98
CA HIS A 20 -12.31 -7.54 -9.17
C HIS A 20 -13.76 -7.38 -9.68
N PRO A 21 -14.20 -8.21 -10.64
CA PRO A 21 -15.52 -8.07 -11.26
C PRO A 21 -16.66 -8.08 -10.23
N GLY A 22 -17.50 -7.03 -10.26
CA GLY A 22 -18.61 -6.85 -9.32
C GLY A 22 -18.26 -6.13 -8.02
N PHE A 23 -16.98 -5.83 -7.79
CA PHE A 23 -16.48 -5.06 -6.66
C PHE A 23 -15.69 -3.84 -7.14
N TYR A 24 -15.59 -2.83 -6.27
CA TYR A 24 -14.75 -1.65 -6.50
C TYR A 24 -13.38 -1.88 -5.86
N THR A 25 -12.32 -1.76 -6.65
CA THR A 25 -10.94 -1.80 -6.14
C THR A 25 -10.64 -0.48 -5.43
N THR A 26 -10.47 -0.52 -4.10
CA THR A 26 -10.15 0.67 -3.29
C THR A 26 -8.71 1.16 -3.47
N GLY A 27 -7.80 0.26 -3.88
CA GLY A 27 -6.36 0.53 -3.91
C GLY A 27 -5.68 0.35 -2.55
N ASP A 28 -6.45 0.01 -1.52
CA ASP A 28 -5.96 -0.40 -0.21
C ASP A 28 -6.14 -1.90 -0.04
N ALA A 29 -5.27 -2.53 0.73
CA ALA A 29 -5.49 -3.91 1.16
C ALA A 29 -5.75 -3.97 2.66
N GLY A 30 -6.21 -5.11 3.10
CA GLY A 30 -6.55 -5.32 4.49
C GLY A 30 -6.90 -6.77 4.74
N PHE A 31 -7.07 -7.10 6.01
CA PHE A 31 -7.57 -8.40 6.41
C PHE A 31 -8.69 -8.24 7.43
N ILE A 32 -9.54 -9.26 7.49
CA ILE A 32 -10.62 -9.34 8.46
C ILE A 32 -10.19 -10.38 9.50
N ASP A 33 -10.19 -9.98 10.77
CA ASP A 33 -9.87 -10.90 11.85
C ASP A 33 -11.07 -11.82 12.19
N PRO A 34 -10.87 -12.85 13.03
CA PRO A 34 -11.96 -13.73 13.47
C PRO A 34 -13.10 -13.03 14.23
N ASP A 35 -12.83 -11.84 14.79
CA ASP A 35 -13.78 -11.02 15.53
C ASP A 35 -14.54 -10.04 14.61
N ASN A 36 -14.35 -10.14 13.28
CA ASN A 36 -14.92 -9.31 12.23
C ASN A 36 -14.48 -7.84 12.21
N TYR A 37 -13.31 -7.53 12.76
CA TYR A 37 -12.68 -6.23 12.57
C TYR A 37 -11.97 -6.16 11.23
N VAL A 38 -12.17 -5.05 10.53
CA VAL A 38 -11.50 -4.75 9.26
C VAL A 38 -10.24 -3.95 9.56
N PHE A 39 -9.08 -4.55 9.29
CA PHE A 39 -7.80 -3.86 9.35
C PHE A 39 -7.48 -3.34 7.96
N VAL A 40 -7.64 -2.02 7.77
CA VAL A 40 -7.18 -1.35 6.56
C VAL A 40 -5.68 -1.16 6.69
N CYS A 41 -4.93 -1.87 5.85
CA CYS A 41 -3.50 -1.69 5.73
C CYS A 41 -3.26 -0.78 4.51
N THR A 42 -3.02 0.51 4.78
CA THR A 42 -2.68 1.54 3.78
C THR A 42 -1.33 1.29 3.07
N VAL A 43 -0.73 0.12 3.27
CA VAL A 43 0.67 -0.24 2.92
C VAL A 43 0.74 -1.58 2.17
N THR A 44 -0.40 -2.21 1.85
CA THR A 44 -0.42 -3.56 1.27
C THR A 44 -1.07 -3.67 -0.11
N VAL A 45 -0.92 -2.66 -0.97
CA VAL A 45 -1.00 -2.92 -2.42
C VAL A 45 0.39 -2.73 -3.02
N GLU A 46 1.11 -3.84 -2.98
CA GLU A 46 2.22 -4.26 -3.84
C GLU A 46 2.83 -3.23 -4.82
N THR A 47 3.37 -2.08 -4.38
CA THR A 47 4.49 -1.44 -5.10
C THR A 47 5.31 -0.40 -4.34
N TYR A 48 4.74 0.35 -3.39
CA TYR A 48 5.42 1.56 -2.90
C TYR A 48 6.11 1.43 -1.55
N ASP A 49 5.74 0.43 -0.74
CA ASP A 49 6.12 0.37 0.68
C ASP A 49 6.80 -0.93 1.10
N ILE A 50 7.37 -1.66 0.14
CA ILE A 50 8.23 -2.81 0.39
C ILE A 50 9.67 -2.45 0.01
N ILE A 51 10.58 -2.57 0.98
CA ILE A 51 12.01 -2.46 0.77
C ILE A 51 12.57 -3.87 0.72
N ASN A 52 13.29 -4.20 -0.35
CA ASN A 52 14.07 -5.43 -0.41
C ASN A 52 15.47 -5.14 0.14
N VAL A 53 15.91 -5.91 1.13
CA VAL A 53 17.26 -5.82 1.69
C VAL A 53 17.80 -7.24 1.86
N ALA A 54 18.89 -7.56 1.15
CA ALA A 54 19.50 -8.89 1.16
C ALA A 54 18.52 -10.06 0.87
N GLY A 55 17.50 -9.82 0.05
CA GLY A 55 16.46 -10.78 -0.32
C GLY A 55 15.28 -10.84 0.66
N HIS A 56 15.28 -10.02 1.72
CA HIS A 56 14.18 -9.91 2.66
C HIS A 56 13.23 -8.77 2.27
N ARG A 57 11.93 -9.08 2.17
CA ARG A 57 10.86 -8.10 1.95
C ARG A 57 10.49 -7.45 3.28
N LEU A 58 10.89 -6.21 3.49
CA LEU A 58 10.57 -5.40 4.66
C LEU A 58 9.46 -4.41 4.34
N SER A 59 8.50 -4.24 5.24
CA SER A 59 7.45 -3.21 5.14
C SER A 59 7.93 -1.89 5.73
N THR A 60 7.75 -0.78 5.02
CA THR A 60 8.05 0.57 5.54
C THR A 60 7.18 0.89 6.75
N GLY A 61 5.87 0.63 6.66
CA GLY A 61 4.93 0.85 7.76
C GLY A 61 5.25 0.07 9.04
N ALA A 62 5.74 -1.17 8.92
CA ALA A 62 6.16 -1.95 10.09
C ALA A 62 7.40 -1.32 10.79
N ILE A 63 8.31 -0.73 10.02
CA ILE A 63 9.48 -0.04 10.56
C ILE A 63 9.05 1.29 11.20
N GLU A 64 8.18 2.05 10.52
CA GLU A 64 7.61 3.31 11.03
C GLU A 64 6.90 3.09 12.36
N GLU A 65 6.08 2.03 12.47
CA GLU A 65 5.36 1.70 13.71
C GLU A 65 6.33 1.47 14.89
N VAL A 66 7.45 0.78 14.65
CA VAL A 66 8.46 0.53 15.70
C VAL A 66 9.15 1.83 16.10
N VAL A 67 9.48 2.70 15.15
CA VAL A 67 10.14 3.99 15.42
C VAL A 67 9.20 4.96 16.13
N GLN A 68 7.92 4.94 15.79
CA GLN A 68 6.87 5.78 16.38
C GLN A 68 6.59 5.45 17.85
N ARG A 69 7.08 4.32 18.38
CA ARG A 69 6.96 3.96 19.80
C ARG A 69 7.94 4.71 20.71
N ASP A 70 8.92 5.42 20.16
CA ASP A 70 9.82 6.28 20.94
C ASP A 70 9.16 7.64 21.21
N ASP A 71 9.00 8.01 22.48
CA ASP A 71 8.36 9.26 22.90
C ASP A 71 9.09 10.53 22.38
N ASN A 72 10.33 10.41 21.92
CA ASN A 72 11.08 11.52 21.34
C ASN A 72 10.81 11.73 19.84
N VAL A 73 10.05 10.84 19.19
CA VAL A 73 9.74 10.93 17.76
C VAL A 73 8.29 11.37 17.56
N ALA A 74 8.10 12.54 16.95
CA ALA A 74 6.77 13.04 16.63
C ALA A 74 6.13 12.30 15.45
N GLU A 75 6.87 12.08 14.35
CA GLU A 75 6.43 11.38 13.15
C GLU A 75 7.62 10.68 12.48
N CYS A 76 7.37 9.54 11.82
CA CYS A 76 8.37 8.79 11.06
C CYS A 76 7.86 8.49 9.64
N ALA A 77 8.76 8.59 8.66
CA ALA A 77 8.53 8.14 7.29
C ALA A 77 9.75 7.37 6.80
N VAL A 78 9.54 6.15 6.29
CA VAL A 78 10.58 5.26 5.79
C VAL A 78 10.46 5.17 4.28
N VAL A 79 11.53 5.57 3.59
CA VAL A 79 11.57 5.61 2.12
C VAL A 79 12.73 4.79 1.58
N ARG A 80 12.52 4.13 0.44
CA ARG A 80 13.61 3.46 -0.29
C ARG A 80 14.46 4.48 -1.07
N PRO A 81 15.80 4.32 -1.12
CA PRO A 81 16.64 5.13 -1.98
C PRO A 81 16.39 4.81 -3.47
N VAL A 82 16.59 5.80 -4.35
CA VAL A 82 16.57 5.62 -5.80
C VAL A 82 17.92 5.06 -6.23
N SER A 83 18.04 3.74 -6.42
CA SER A 83 19.22 3.14 -7.05
C SER A 83 19.06 3.10 -8.56
N HIS A 84 20.11 3.51 -9.29
CA HIS A 84 20.21 3.22 -10.71
C HIS A 84 20.54 1.73 -10.86
N VAL A 85 19.76 1.05 -11.70
CA VAL A 85 19.86 -0.38 -12.04
C VAL A 85 19.23 -1.29 -10.98
N GLY A 86 18.28 -2.10 -11.46
CA GLY A 86 17.54 -3.07 -10.66
C GLY A 86 18.46 -3.98 -9.85
N SER A 87 17.91 -4.47 -8.74
CA SER A 87 18.59 -5.20 -7.66
C SER A 87 19.09 -4.29 -6.54
N ILE A 88 18.15 -3.75 -5.75
CA ILE A 88 18.34 -3.94 -4.32
C ILE A 88 17.84 -5.36 -4.08
N VAL A 89 18.79 -6.31 -4.12
CA VAL A 89 18.61 -7.56 -3.38
C VAL A 89 18.55 -7.15 -1.92
#